data_AF-A0A2K3IVM1-F1
#
_entry.id   AF-A0A2K3IVM1-F1
#
_cell.length_a   1.000
_cell.length_b   1.000
_cell.length_c   1.000
_cell.angle_alpha   90.00
_cell.angle_beta   90.00
_cell.angle_gamma   90.00
#
_symmetry.space_group_name_H-M   'P 1'
#
loop_
_entity.id
_entity.type
_entity.pdbx_description
1 polymer ?
#
loop_
_entity_poly.entity_id
_entity_poly.type
_entity_poly.pdbx_seq_one_letter_code
_entity_poly.pdbx_strand_id
1 'polypeptide(L)'
;MRSLSEFFEIEEGVEFRIGESINKFKIIDNTLFLLINNNWSICTSIRLDSLLYSDITIIPQKKQFTDDEKITAKNINKIYKWIAKDEDGKIFIYEKKPFKDGLEYWEVGDEYGNYCEFAGFNHLFQSIQWSDSEPTLIEDIYKED
;
A
#
# COMPACT_ATOMS: atom_id res chain seq x y z
N MET A 1 1.35 -8.82 26.97
CA MET A 1 -0.03 -8.99 26.43
C MET A 1 0.08 -8.65 24.96
N ARG A 2 -0.35 -9.55 24.04
CA ARG A 2 -0.26 -9.31 22.58
C ARG A 2 -1.16 -8.13 22.22
N SER A 3 -0.68 -7.19 21.40
CA SER A 3 -1.52 -6.10 20.89
C SER A 3 -2.55 -6.62 19.88
N LEU A 4 -3.58 -5.84 19.56
CA LEU A 4 -4.53 -6.19 18.51
C LEU A 4 -3.84 -6.27 17.15
N SER A 5 -2.97 -5.32 16.80
CA SER A 5 -2.19 -5.36 15.55
C SER A 5 -1.34 -6.61 15.45
N GLU A 6 -0.69 -7.00 16.55
CA GLU A 6 0.03 -8.28 16.60
C GLU A 6 -0.92 -9.46 16.47
N PHE A 7 -2.08 -9.47 17.13
CA PHE A 7 -3.06 -10.58 17.07
C PHE A 7 -3.61 -10.80 15.67
N PHE A 8 -3.95 -9.72 14.97
CA PHE A 8 -4.47 -9.76 13.61
C PHE A 8 -3.38 -9.87 12.55
N GLU A 9 -2.11 -9.61 12.90
CA GLU A 9 -0.98 -9.52 11.97
C GLU A 9 -1.20 -8.42 10.92
N ILE A 10 -1.70 -7.26 11.38
CA ILE A 10 -2.04 -6.09 10.56
C ILE A 10 -1.41 -4.83 11.18
N GLU A 11 -0.77 -4.00 10.35
CA GLU A 11 -0.24 -2.70 10.75
C GLU A 11 -1.33 -1.72 11.20
N GLU A 12 -1.00 -0.81 12.11
CA GLU A 12 -1.96 0.22 12.54
C GLU A 12 -2.41 1.11 11.37
N GLY A 13 -3.69 1.48 11.37
CA GLY A 13 -4.31 2.31 10.34
C GLY A 13 -4.71 1.59 9.05
N VAL A 14 -4.23 0.36 8.82
CA VAL A 14 -4.60 -0.44 7.64
C VAL A 14 -6.06 -0.86 7.71
N GLU A 15 -6.79 -0.67 6.61
CA GLU A 15 -8.17 -1.13 6.48
C GLU A 15 -8.20 -2.61 6.12
N PHE A 16 -9.07 -3.40 6.74
CA PHE A 16 -9.23 -4.82 6.45
C PHE A 16 -10.67 -5.31 6.61
N ARG A 17 -10.93 -6.54 6.16
CA ARG A 17 -12.17 -7.29 6.34
C ARG A 17 -11.88 -8.61 7.01
N ILE A 18 -12.91 -9.16 7.65
CA ILE A 18 -12.88 -10.47 8.28
C ILE A 18 -13.91 -11.33 7.54
N GLY A 19 -13.43 -12.34 6.83
CA GLY A 19 -14.22 -13.18 5.92
C GLY A 19 -14.90 -12.39 4.82
N GLU A 20 -16.09 -12.84 4.44
CA GLU A 20 -16.93 -12.19 3.42
C GLU A 20 -17.71 -10.97 3.94
N SER A 21 -17.36 -10.47 5.12
CA SER A 21 -18.04 -9.33 5.72
C SER A 21 -17.88 -8.06 4.87
N ILE A 22 -18.99 -7.36 4.64
CA ILE A 22 -18.96 -6.04 3.99
C ILE A 22 -18.30 -4.97 4.87
N ASN A 23 -18.26 -5.22 6.18
CA ASN A 23 -17.74 -4.31 7.18
C ASN A 23 -16.23 -4.15 7.03
N LYS A 24 -15.79 -2.90 7.07
CA LYS A 24 -14.37 -2.57 7.10
C LYS A 24 -13.91 -2.29 8.53
N PHE A 25 -12.74 -2.78 8.86
CA PHE A 25 -12.10 -2.59 10.15
C PHE A 25 -10.75 -1.92 10.00
N LYS A 26 -10.25 -1.29 11.07
CA LYS A 26 -8.85 -0.88 11.22
C LYS A 26 -8.47 -0.85 12.69
N ILE A 27 -7.18 -0.90 12.99
CA ILE A 27 -6.67 -0.83 14.36
C ILE A 27 -5.91 0.48 14.53
N ILE A 28 -6.20 1.24 15.57
CA ILE A 28 -5.47 2.47 15.94
C ILE A 28 -5.33 2.48 17.46
N ASP A 29 -4.13 2.73 17.98
CA ASP A 29 -3.86 2.77 19.43
C ASP A 29 -4.42 1.54 20.16
N ASN A 30 -4.14 0.35 19.61
CA ASN A 30 -4.64 -0.93 20.14
C ASN A 30 -6.18 -1.01 20.28
N THR A 31 -6.92 -0.23 19.50
CA THR A 31 -8.40 -0.20 19.48
C THR A 31 -8.91 -0.60 18.10
N LEU A 32 -9.84 -1.56 18.04
CA LEU A 32 -10.49 -1.96 16.81
C LEU A 32 -11.60 -0.97 16.45
N PHE A 33 -11.56 -0.42 15.25
CA PHE A 33 -12.60 0.44 14.69
C PHE A 33 -13.36 -0.30 13.58
N LEU A 34 -14.64 0.00 13.46
CA LEU A 34 -15.56 -0.46 12.42
C LEU A 34 -16.07 0.75 11.63
N LEU A 35 -16.10 0.65 10.31
CA LEU A 35 -16.69 1.67 9.44
C LEU A 35 -18.21 1.52 9.38
N ILE A 36 -18.94 2.55 9.82
CA ILE A 36 -20.41 2.61 9.81
C ILE A 36 -20.82 3.92 9.16
N ASN A 37 -21.64 3.88 8.10
CA ASN A 37 -22.13 5.08 7.41
C ASN A 37 -20.99 6.07 7.06
N ASN A 38 -19.88 5.57 6.51
CA ASN A 38 -18.66 6.33 6.19
C ASN A 38 -17.94 6.99 7.38
N ASN A 39 -18.28 6.60 8.62
CA ASN A 39 -17.62 7.10 9.83
C ASN A 39 -17.02 5.95 10.63
N TRP A 40 -15.81 6.17 11.15
CA TRP A 40 -15.14 5.20 12.01
C TRP A 40 -15.70 5.26 13.42
N SER A 41 -16.14 4.12 13.93
CA SER A 41 -16.65 3.95 15.29
C SER A 41 -15.89 2.84 16.00
N ILE A 42 -15.73 2.95 17.33
CA ILE A 42 -15.10 1.88 18.11
C ILE A 42 -15.95 0.61 17.98
N CYS A 43 -15.30 -0.50 17.61
CA CYS A 43 -15.92 -1.81 17.54
C CYS A 43 -16.03 -2.40 18.95
N THR A 44 -17.22 -2.36 19.53
CA THR A 44 -17.47 -2.88 20.89
C THR A 44 -17.79 -4.37 20.92
N SER A 45 -18.09 -4.98 19.77
CA SER A 45 -18.40 -6.41 19.67
C SER A 45 -18.05 -6.98 18.31
N ILE A 46 -17.47 -8.18 18.33
CA ILE A 46 -17.22 -9.00 17.15
C ILE A 46 -17.51 -10.45 17.52
N ARG A 47 -18.04 -11.23 16.57
CA ARG A 47 -18.31 -12.64 16.82
C ARG A 47 -17.02 -13.44 16.70
N LEU A 48 -16.77 -14.33 17.67
CA LEU A 48 -15.55 -15.14 17.72
C LEU A 48 -15.48 -16.17 16.58
N ASP A 49 -16.62 -16.67 16.11
CA ASP A 49 -16.67 -17.56 14.94
C ASP A 49 -16.12 -16.87 13.68
N SER A 50 -16.43 -15.58 13.48
CA SER A 50 -15.84 -14.78 12.40
C SER A 50 -14.33 -14.62 12.54
N LEU A 51 -13.79 -14.60 13.77
CA LEU A 51 -12.34 -14.49 13.98
C LEU A 51 -11.60 -15.82 13.82
N LEU A 52 -12.24 -16.93 14.21
CA LEU A 52 -11.60 -18.25 14.24
C LEU A 52 -11.65 -18.98 12.89
N TYR A 53 -12.64 -18.68 12.06
CA TYR A 53 -12.93 -19.46 10.86
C TYR A 53 -12.95 -18.62 9.58
N SER A 54 -12.51 -17.37 9.62
CA SER A 54 -12.50 -16.51 8.44
C SER A 54 -11.14 -15.89 8.19
N ASP A 55 -10.79 -15.78 6.91
CA ASP A 55 -9.57 -15.11 6.49
C ASP A 55 -9.67 -13.60 6.70
N ILE A 56 -8.54 -12.99 7.02
CA ILE A 56 -8.39 -11.54 7.04
C ILE A 56 -8.01 -11.10 5.63
N THR A 57 -8.77 -10.15 5.08
CA THR A 57 -8.44 -9.53 3.79
C THR A 57 -8.08 -8.07 4.00
N ILE A 58 -6.82 -7.70 3.75
CA ILE A 58 -6.41 -6.30 3.73
C ILE A 58 -7.11 -5.60 2.57
N ILE A 59 -7.69 -4.44 2.83
CA ILE A 59 -8.29 -3.59 1.80
C ILE A 59 -7.17 -2.68 1.29
N PRO A 60 -6.80 -2.78 0.00
CA PRO A 60 -5.84 -1.84 -0.58
C PRO A 60 -6.39 -0.42 -0.44
N GLN A 61 -5.67 0.44 0.26
CA GLN A 61 -6.02 1.85 0.26
C GLN A 61 -5.75 2.42 -1.12
N LYS A 62 -6.71 3.17 -1.67
CA LYS A 62 -6.49 3.90 -2.92
C LYS A 62 -5.38 4.92 -2.65
N LYS A 63 -4.24 4.77 -3.31
CA LYS A 63 -3.13 5.72 -3.21
C LYS A 63 -3.65 7.11 -3.58
N GLN A 64 -3.30 8.10 -2.76
CA GLN A 64 -3.60 9.50 -3.03
C GLN A 64 -2.28 10.21 -3.30
N PHE A 65 -2.30 11.13 -4.26
CA PHE A 65 -1.13 11.89 -4.68
C PHE A 65 -1.46 13.39 -4.70
N THR A 66 -0.53 14.19 -4.20
CA THR A 66 -0.55 15.65 -4.24
C THR A 66 -0.39 16.16 -5.67
N ASP A 67 -0.77 17.42 -5.91
CA ASP A 67 -0.61 18.05 -7.23
C ASP A 67 0.86 18.07 -7.68
N ASP A 68 1.81 18.29 -6.76
CA ASP A 68 3.24 18.27 -7.06
C ASP A 68 3.73 16.86 -7.45
N GLU A 69 3.26 15.81 -6.78
CA GLU A 69 3.54 14.42 -7.16
C GLU A 69 2.95 14.10 -8.54
N LYS A 70 1.72 14.57 -8.83
CA LYS A 70 1.07 14.42 -10.13
C LYS A 70 1.85 15.11 -11.24
N ILE A 71 2.28 16.35 -11.01
CA ILE A 71 3.10 17.12 -11.96
C ILE A 71 4.46 16.44 -12.18
N THR A 72 5.10 16.01 -11.09
CA THR A 72 6.39 15.31 -11.15
C THR A 72 6.27 14.03 -11.97
N ALA A 73 5.31 13.15 -11.64
CA ALA A 73 5.04 11.90 -12.35
C ALA A 73 4.71 12.13 -13.84
N LYS A 74 3.93 13.17 -14.16
CA LYS A 74 3.59 13.52 -15.54
C LYS A 74 4.81 13.87 -16.39
N ASN A 75 5.87 14.44 -15.78
CA ASN A 75 7.10 14.86 -16.46
C ASN A 75 8.21 13.80 -16.46
N ILE A 76 8.02 12.65 -15.80
CA ILE A 76 8.94 11.51 -15.93
C ILE A 76 8.99 11.04 -17.39
N ASN A 77 10.20 10.75 -17.87
CA ASN A 77 10.42 10.21 -19.21
C ASN A 77 9.57 8.95 -19.43
N LYS A 78 8.80 8.91 -20.51
CA LYS A 78 7.78 7.87 -20.79
C LYS A 78 8.36 6.48 -21.07
N ILE A 79 9.68 6.34 -21.15
CA ILE A 79 10.32 5.02 -21.10
C ILE A 79 10.03 4.34 -19.76
N TYR A 80 9.98 5.10 -18.65
CA TYR A 80 9.64 4.58 -17.33
C TYR A 80 8.13 4.54 -17.16
N LYS A 81 7.61 3.37 -16.81
CA LYS A 81 6.17 3.10 -16.66
C LYS A 81 5.76 2.86 -15.22
N TRP A 82 6.71 2.41 -14.40
CA TRP A 82 6.45 1.99 -13.03
C TRP A 82 7.32 2.76 -12.05
N ILE A 83 6.79 2.95 -10.85
CA ILE A 83 7.48 3.55 -9.71
C ILE A 83 7.23 2.68 -8.49
N ALA A 84 8.29 2.42 -7.73
CA ALA A 84 8.24 1.59 -6.53
C ALA A 84 9.19 2.16 -5.48
N LYS A 85 8.94 1.79 -4.22
CA LYS A 85 9.77 2.16 -3.07
C LYS A 85 10.37 0.89 -2.49
N ASP A 86 11.68 0.88 -2.33
CA ASP A 86 12.43 -0.21 -1.68
C ASP A 86 12.29 -0.13 -0.15
N GLU A 87 12.72 -1.17 0.56
CA GLU A 87 12.61 -1.23 2.03
C GLU A 87 13.40 -0.11 2.73
N ASP A 88 14.51 0.31 2.13
CA ASP A 88 15.35 1.41 2.64
C ASP A 88 14.75 2.82 2.40
N GLY A 89 13.56 2.88 1.81
CA GLY A 89 12.81 4.11 1.56
C GLY A 89 13.20 4.84 0.27
N LYS A 90 14.17 4.32 -0.49
CA LYS A 90 14.51 4.89 -1.81
C LYS A 90 13.42 4.58 -2.82
N ILE A 91 13.21 5.52 -3.74
CA ILE A 91 12.23 5.40 -4.81
C ILE A 91 12.96 5.17 -6.11
N PHE A 92 12.47 4.20 -6.88
CA PHE A 92 12.99 3.84 -8.18
C PHE A 92 11.89 3.89 -9.23
N ILE A 93 12.29 4.25 -10.45
CA ILE A 93 11.44 4.21 -11.63
C ILE A 93 11.95 3.14 -12.60
N TYR A 94 11.01 2.43 -13.23
CA TYR A 94 11.30 1.24 -14.02
C TYR A 94 10.58 1.29 -15.37
N GLU A 95 11.30 0.89 -16.42
CA GLU A 95 10.73 0.71 -17.75
C GLU A 95 9.80 -0.50 -17.82
N LYS A 96 10.21 -1.60 -17.19
CA LYS A 96 9.45 -2.84 -17.08
C LYS A 96 8.85 -2.96 -15.70
N LYS A 97 7.81 -3.79 -15.56
CA LYS A 97 7.16 -4.01 -14.26
C LYS A 97 8.14 -4.74 -13.35
N PRO A 98 8.56 -4.14 -12.22
CA PRO A 98 9.41 -4.85 -11.28
C PRO A 98 8.60 -5.86 -10.46
N PHE A 99 9.29 -6.77 -9.78
CA PHE A 99 8.70 -7.74 -8.86
C PHE A 99 9.55 -7.87 -7.59
N LYS A 100 8.97 -8.52 -6.58
CA LYS A 100 9.69 -8.93 -5.36
C LYS A 100 10.01 -10.41 -5.44
N ASP A 101 11.24 -10.76 -5.07
CA ASP A 101 11.73 -12.13 -4.99
C ASP A 101 12.12 -12.53 -3.56
N GLY A 102 11.77 -11.70 -2.57
CA GLY A 102 12.11 -11.90 -1.16
C GLY A 102 13.33 -11.10 -0.69
N LEU A 103 13.93 -10.27 -1.56
CA LEU A 103 14.96 -9.30 -1.20
C LEU A 103 14.36 -7.97 -0.73
N GLU A 104 15.19 -7.10 -0.16
CA GLU A 104 14.81 -5.78 0.41
C GLU A 104 14.56 -4.69 -0.65
N TYR A 105 14.53 -5.06 -1.94
CA TYR A 105 14.38 -4.14 -3.06
C TYR A 105 13.56 -4.77 -4.21
N TRP A 106 13.04 -3.90 -5.08
CA TRP A 106 12.30 -4.30 -6.28
C TRP A 106 13.25 -4.70 -7.42
N GLU A 107 13.06 -5.90 -7.97
CA GLU A 107 13.88 -6.44 -9.05
C GLU A 107 13.23 -6.29 -10.43
N VAL A 108 14.08 -6.29 -11.47
CA VAL A 108 13.66 -6.41 -12.87
C VAL A 108 14.22 -7.74 -13.39
N GLY A 109 13.38 -8.56 -14.00
CA GLY A 109 13.81 -9.87 -14.52
C GLY A 109 14.86 -9.75 -15.61
N ASP A 110 15.41 -10.90 -16.02
CA ASP A 110 16.57 -11.07 -16.92
C ASP A 110 16.53 -10.27 -18.24
N GLU A 111 15.36 -9.80 -18.67
CA GLU A 111 15.26 -8.94 -19.83
C GLU A 111 15.61 -7.47 -19.52
N TYR A 112 16.89 -7.09 -19.63
CA TYR A 112 17.45 -5.72 -19.66
C TYR A 112 16.44 -4.55 -19.67
N GLY A 113 15.79 -4.27 -18.55
CA GLY A 113 14.90 -3.11 -18.39
C GLY A 113 15.68 -1.98 -17.76
N ASN A 114 15.55 -0.76 -18.28
CA ASN A 114 16.16 0.39 -17.62
C ASN A 114 15.43 0.67 -16.29
N TYR A 115 16.20 0.90 -15.24
CA TYR A 115 15.72 1.44 -13.97
C TYR A 115 16.64 2.56 -13.51
N CYS A 116 16.10 3.48 -12.72
CA CYS A 116 16.84 4.61 -12.19
C CYS A 116 16.35 4.93 -10.78
N GLU A 117 17.26 5.21 -9.86
CA GLU A 117 16.89 5.82 -8.60
C GLU A 117 16.34 7.22 -8.88
N PHE A 118 15.16 7.52 -8.34
CA PHE A 118 14.57 8.84 -8.46
C PHE A 118 15.10 9.77 -7.36
N ALA A 119 16.43 9.85 -7.29
CA ALA A 119 17.18 10.53 -6.26
C ALA A 119 16.77 12.02 -6.17
N GLY A 120 16.55 12.51 -4.94
CA GLY A 120 16.03 13.85 -4.66
C GLY A 120 14.51 13.90 -4.45
N PHE A 121 13.76 12.89 -4.92
CA PHE A 121 12.31 12.79 -4.74
C PHE A 121 11.88 11.74 -3.70
N ASN A 122 12.81 11.18 -2.91
CA ASN A 122 12.51 10.19 -1.85
C ASN A 122 11.53 10.73 -0.79
N HIS A 123 11.43 12.04 -0.64
CA HIS A 123 10.46 12.71 0.25
C HIS A 123 9.06 12.83 -0.37
N LEU A 124 8.90 12.62 -1.68
CA LEU A 124 7.62 12.52 -2.37
C LEU A 124 7.16 11.06 -2.44
N PHE A 125 5.96 10.85 -2.98
CA PHE A 125 5.27 9.58 -3.17
C PHE A 125 5.18 8.76 -1.88
N GLN A 126 4.79 9.41 -0.78
CA GLN A 126 4.63 8.73 0.52
C GLN A 126 3.44 7.77 0.56
N SER A 127 2.57 7.77 -0.44
CA SER A 127 1.52 6.75 -0.59
C SER A 127 2.02 5.47 -1.27
N ILE A 128 3.24 5.47 -1.84
CA ILE A 128 3.91 4.28 -2.34
C ILE A 128 4.81 3.75 -1.23
N GLN A 129 4.59 2.50 -0.84
CA GLN A 129 5.24 1.87 0.30
C GLN A 129 5.92 0.56 -0.10
N TRP A 130 6.99 0.20 0.61
CA TRP A 130 7.60 -1.12 0.42
C TRP A 130 6.61 -2.24 0.69
N SER A 131 5.63 -2.09 1.59
CA SER A 131 4.61 -3.11 1.85
C SER A 131 3.60 -3.31 0.71
N ASP A 132 3.61 -2.46 -0.32
CA ASP A 132 2.75 -2.64 -1.49
C ASP A 132 3.04 -3.98 -2.19
N SER A 133 2.00 -4.77 -2.45
CA SER A 133 2.14 -6.06 -3.15
C SER A 133 2.53 -5.90 -4.62
N GLU A 134 2.26 -4.72 -5.20
CA GLU A 134 2.44 -4.42 -6.62
C GLU A 134 3.06 -3.02 -6.79
N PRO A 135 3.93 -2.82 -7.79
CA PRO A 135 4.49 -1.51 -8.09
C PRO A 135 3.40 -0.59 -8.66
N THR A 136 3.61 0.72 -8.57
CA THR A 136 2.61 1.70 -9.02
C THR A 136 2.84 2.07 -10.48
N LEU A 137 1.79 2.06 -11.30
CA LEU A 137 1.85 2.65 -12.64
C LEU A 137 1.98 4.17 -12.53
N ILE A 138 3.03 4.73 -13.14
CA ILE A 138 3.27 6.19 -13.14
C ILE A 138 2.08 6.95 -13.74
N GLU A 139 1.41 6.36 -14.73
CA GLU A 139 0.24 6.98 -15.35
C GLU A 139 -0.96 7.09 -14.41
N ASP A 140 -1.17 6.13 -13.51
CA ASP A 140 -2.28 6.15 -12.56
C ASP A 140 -2.14 7.29 -11.54
N ILE A 141 -0.92 7.74 -11.29
CA ILE A 141 -0.63 8.87 -10.38
C ILE A 141 -1.32 10.14 -10.86
N TYR A 142 -1.21 10.46 -12.15
CA TYR A 142 -1.69 11.72 -12.73
C TYR A 142 -2.96 11.60 -13.57
N LYS A 143 -3.46 10.38 -13.81
CA LYS A 143 -4.70 10.13 -14.53
C LYS A 143 -5.93 10.05 -13.64
N GLU A 144 -5.81 10.28 -12.33
CA GLU A 144 -6.99 10.32 -11.47
C GLU A 144 -7.99 11.38 -11.95
N ASP A 145 -9.22 10.92 -12.22
CA ASP A 145 -10.40 11.68 -12.65
C ASP A 145 -10.74 12.89 -11.76
#